data_AF-A0A5C3LZ93-F1
#
_entry.id   AF-A0A5C3LZ93-F1
#
_cell.length_a   1.000
_cell.length_b   1.000
_cell.length_c   1.000
_cell.angle_alpha   90.00
_cell.angle_beta   90.00
_cell.angle_gamma   90.00
#
_symmetry.space_group_name_H-M   'P 1'
#
loop_
_entity.id
_entity.type
_entity.pdbx_description
1 polymer ?
#
loop_
_entity_poly.entity_id
_entity_poly.type
_entity_poly.pdbx_seq_one_letter_code
_entity_poly.pdbx_strand_id
1 'polypeptide(L)'
;MTTKEIIGISSAALGLSSCFDAPFRLYRLVKYRRLYGPIGSDVWWHLDFVMWTYTFALLVFAFPLAIAPAIAFYDFFLMSTMMLVGPVGFVFFLSLLRPKTPVRISSEPIGSRMKPAVFYAIEDVAAVDFKHGRAYRRAMHDRRVTSSLYHASPPFRQLMQQLTVYWTVAAVVYCGITAAVTWGSPLQFAFGWVLGQFFLWIGVSAAGCVWIVKRGMRREREWWNEQKWKGTSGYPTTGEQRAGGKA
;
A
#
# COMPACT_ATOMS: atom_id res chain seq x y z
N MET A 1 18.63 0.73 -33.76
CA MET A 1 17.65 1.54 -33.02
C MET A 1 18.27 2.89 -32.74
N THR A 2 17.58 3.96 -33.13
CA THR A 2 17.95 5.32 -32.76
C THR A 2 17.56 5.59 -31.30
N THR A 3 18.31 6.43 -30.59
CA THR A 3 18.10 6.77 -29.16
C THR A 3 16.66 7.23 -28.88
N LYS A 4 16.01 7.88 -29.86
CA LYS A 4 14.62 8.33 -29.79
C LYS A 4 13.62 7.16 -29.74
N GLU A 5 13.88 6.08 -30.47
CA GLU A 5 13.02 4.87 -30.48
C GLU A 5 13.09 4.12 -29.14
N ILE A 6 14.29 4.03 -28.54
CA ILE A 6 14.50 3.36 -27.24
C ILE A 6 13.75 4.11 -26.13
N ILE A 7 13.83 5.44 -26.12
CA ILE A 7 13.10 6.30 -25.17
C ILE A 7 11.60 6.17 -25.38
N GLY A 8 11.12 6.14 -26.63
CA GLY A 8 9.71 5.95 -26.96
C GLY A 8 9.14 4.64 -26.44
N ILE A 9 9.82 3.52 -26.69
CA ILE A 9 9.40 2.19 -26.23
C ILE A 9 9.44 2.11 -24.69
N SER A 10 10.50 2.63 -24.07
CA SER A 10 10.66 2.65 -22.61
C SER A 10 9.58 3.49 -21.93
N SER A 11 9.26 4.65 -22.49
CA SER A 11 8.20 5.54 -22.01
C SER A 11 6.82 4.90 -22.18
N ALA A 12 6.58 4.24 -23.31
CA ALA A 12 5.33 3.54 -23.58
C ALA A 12 5.12 2.38 -22.60
N ALA A 13 6.14 1.55 -22.34
CA ALA A 13 6.05 0.42 -21.42
C ALA A 13 5.75 0.83 -19.97
N LEU A 14 6.36 1.93 -19.50
CA LEU A 14 6.13 2.47 -18.15
C LEU A 14 4.80 3.23 -18.03
N GLY A 15 4.35 3.89 -19.10
CA GLY A 15 3.10 4.63 -19.13
C GLY A 15 1.87 3.73 -19.26
N LEU A 16 1.96 2.63 -20.01
CA LEU A 16 0.81 1.80 -20.38
C LEU A 16 0.06 1.22 -19.17
N SER A 17 0.74 0.65 -18.17
CA SER A 17 0.02 0.11 -17.00
C SER A 17 -0.67 1.22 -16.20
N SER A 18 0.01 2.35 -16.04
CA SER A 18 -0.50 3.53 -15.33
C SER A 18 -1.71 4.16 -16.00
N CYS A 19 -1.74 4.13 -17.33
CA CYS A 19 -2.84 4.64 -18.16
C CYS A 19 -4.12 3.81 -18.05
N PHE A 20 -4.07 2.55 -17.59
CA PHE A 20 -5.28 1.72 -17.45
C PHE A 20 -5.77 1.64 -15.99
N ASP A 21 -4.87 1.43 -15.03
CA ASP A 21 -5.25 1.25 -13.63
C ASP A 21 -5.85 2.52 -13.00
N ALA A 22 -5.24 3.69 -13.23
CA ALA A 22 -5.73 4.95 -12.65
C ALA A 22 -7.09 5.38 -13.19
N PRO A 23 -7.34 5.42 -14.51
CA PRO A 23 -8.64 5.83 -15.04
C PRO A 23 -9.76 4.85 -14.70
N PHE A 24 -9.46 3.55 -14.63
CA PHE A 24 -10.46 2.56 -14.26
C PHE A 24 -10.83 2.65 -12.77
N ARG A 25 -9.85 2.88 -11.90
CA ARG A 25 -10.08 3.17 -10.48
C ARG A 25 -10.86 4.47 -10.31
N LEU A 26 -10.48 5.53 -11.03
CA LEU A 26 -11.18 6.82 -11.01
C LEU A 26 -12.63 6.67 -11.50
N TYR A 27 -12.86 5.94 -12.59
CA TYR A 27 -14.20 5.65 -13.12
C TYR A 27 -15.08 4.94 -12.09
N ARG A 28 -14.53 3.92 -11.41
CA ARG A 28 -15.26 3.21 -10.34
C ARG A 28 -15.59 4.14 -9.17
N LEU A 29 -14.66 5.01 -8.78
CA LEU A 29 -14.86 5.96 -7.68
C LEU A 29 -15.81 7.10 -8.02
N VAL A 30 -15.83 7.57 -9.27
CA VAL A 30 -16.73 8.63 -9.72
C VAL A 30 -18.14 8.09 -9.97
N LYS A 31 -18.27 6.98 -10.72
CA LYS A 31 -19.58 6.43 -11.10
C LYS A 31 -20.24 5.59 -10.00
N TYR A 32 -19.47 4.78 -9.28
CA TYR A 32 -19.96 3.86 -8.25
C TYR A 32 -19.50 4.29 -6.86
N ARG A 33 -19.42 5.61 -6.63
CA ARG A 33 -18.95 6.21 -5.37
C ARG A 33 -19.69 5.67 -4.14
N ARG A 34 -21.01 5.50 -4.25
CA ARG A 34 -21.84 4.98 -3.16
C ARG A 34 -21.56 3.50 -2.83
N LEU A 35 -20.84 2.78 -3.68
CA LEU A 35 -20.47 1.39 -3.47
C LEU A 35 -19.02 1.26 -3.03
N TYR A 36 -18.11 2.09 -3.53
CA TYR A 36 -16.66 1.90 -3.36
C TYR A 36 -15.91 3.05 -2.67
N GLY A 37 -16.52 4.23 -2.50
CA GLY A 37 -15.84 5.40 -1.96
C GLY A 37 -15.62 5.38 -0.43
N PRO A 38 -14.87 6.38 0.11
CA PRO A 38 -14.56 6.48 1.53
C PRO A 38 -15.78 6.54 2.43
N ILE A 39 -15.65 6.00 3.65
CA ILE A 39 -16.74 6.07 4.63
C ILE A 39 -16.83 7.50 5.20
N GLY A 40 -18.04 8.07 5.20
CA GLY A 40 -18.32 9.36 5.83
C GLY A 40 -18.10 10.58 4.93
N SER A 41 -17.84 10.39 3.63
CA SER A 41 -17.95 11.49 2.66
C SER A 41 -18.39 11.00 1.27
N ASP A 42 -19.42 11.64 0.72
CA ASP A 42 -19.91 11.36 -0.64
C ASP A 42 -19.49 12.47 -1.65
N VAL A 43 -18.58 13.37 -1.26
CA VAL A 43 -18.14 14.52 -2.09
C VAL A 43 -17.10 14.10 -3.13
N TRP A 44 -17.29 14.44 -4.41
CA TRP A 44 -16.46 13.93 -5.51
C TRP A 44 -14.93 14.11 -5.35
N TRP A 45 -14.48 15.20 -4.72
CA TRP A 45 -13.07 15.49 -4.42
C TRP A 45 -12.45 14.57 -3.34
N HIS A 46 -13.24 13.83 -2.56
CA HIS A 46 -12.72 12.89 -1.57
C HIS A 46 -12.34 11.57 -2.23
N LEU A 47 -11.26 11.58 -3.01
CA LEU A 47 -10.69 10.34 -3.53
C LEU A 47 -9.98 9.57 -2.41
N ASP A 48 -9.84 8.27 -2.62
CA ASP A 48 -9.15 7.36 -1.70
C ASP A 48 -7.66 7.71 -1.55
N PHE A 49 -7.04 7.29 -0.45
CA PHE A 49 -5.63 7.59 -0.13
C PHE A 49 -4.69 7.07 -1.22
N VAL A 50 -4.94 5.86 -1.71
CA VAL A 50 -4.16 5.28 -2.82
C VAL A 50 -4.30 6.12 -4.09
N MET A 51 -5.49 6.64 -4.39
CA MET A 51 -5.72 7.45 -5.59
C MET A 51 -4.99 8.79 -5.51
N TRP A 52 -5.00 9.46 -4.35
CA TRP A 52 -4.24 10.69 -4.15
C TRP A 52 -2.74 10.47 -4.21
N THR A 53 -2.25 9.43 -3.54
CA THR A 53 -0.82 9.08 -3.55
C THR A 53 -0.36 8.73 -4.97
N TYR A 54 -1.18 7.99 -5.72
CA TYR A 54 -0.87 7.61 -7.09
C TYR A 54 -0.93 8.79 -8.06
N THR A 55 -1.95 9.65 -7.94
CA THR A 55 -2.04 10.88 -8.74
C THR A 55 -0.84 11.80 -8.50
N PHE A 56 -0.42 11.95 -7.24
CA PHE A 56 0.76 12.74 -6.89
C PHE A 56 2.03 12.14 -7.49
N ALA A 57 2.23 10.82 -7.39
CA ALA A 57 3.36 10.13 -7.99
C ALA A 57 3.39 10.24 -9.52
N LEU A 58 2.24 10.07 -10.18
CA LEU A 58 2.13 10.22 -11.63
C LEU A 58 2.38 11.66 -12.10
N LEU A 59 1.91 12.65 -11.35
CA LEU A 59 2.19 14.05 -11.64
C LEU A 59 3.69 14.33 -11.59
N VAL A 60 4.37 13.89 -10.53
CA VAL A 60 5.83 14.05 -10.39
C VAL A 60 6.58 13.27 -11.47
N PHE A 61 6.11 12.08 -11.85
CA PHE A 61 6.65 11.28 -12.95
C PHE A 61 6.48 11.93 -14.34
N ALA A 62 5.39 12.68 -14.56
CA ALA A 62 5.11 13.30 -15.85
C ALA A 62 6.10 14.42 -16.20
N PHE A 63 6.62 15.17 -15.21
CA PHE A 63 7.58 16.25 -15.43
C PHE A 63 8.86 15.81 -16.18
N PRO A 64 9.63 14.80 -15.71
CA PRO A 64 10.81 14.34 -16.42
C PRO A 64 10.49 13.75 -17.79
N LEU A 65 9.35 13.06 -17.95
CA LEU A 65 8.94 12.53 -19.25
C LEU A 65 8.60 13.62 -20.28
N ALA A 66 8.01 14.74 -19.84
CA ALA A 66 7.66 15.84 -20.73
C ALA A 66 8.87 16.71 -21.10
N ILE A 67 9.74 17.00 -20.13
CA ILE A 67 10.85 17.95 -20.31
C ILE A 67 12.07 17.28 -20.92
N ALA A 68 12.46 16.09 -20.44
CA ALA A 68 13.74 15.49 -20.80
C ALA A 68 13.93 15.25 -22.32
N PRO A 69 12.90 14.82 -23.09
CA PRO A 69 13.03 14.68 -24.54
C PRO A 69 13.20 16.01 -25.28
N ALA A 70 12.65 17.11 -24.75
CA ALA A 70 12.69 18.43 -25.38
C ALA A 70 14.08 19.07 -25.30
N ILE A 71 14.79 18.87 -24.19
CA ILE A 71 16.12 19.43 -23.93
C ILE A 71 17.25 18.39 -24.00
N ALA A 72 16.94 17.16 -24.44
CA ALA A 72 17.86 16.01 -24.48
C ALA A 72 18.59 15.74 -23.15
N PHE A 73 17.92 15.97 -22.01
CA PHE A 73 18.50 15.79 -20.68
C PHE A 73 18.26 14.37 -20.17
N TYR A 74 19.09 13.43 -20.63
CA TYR A 74 18.87 12.00 -20.47
C TYR A 74 18.96 11.50 -19.01
N ASP A 75 19.79 12.10 -18.17
CA ASP A 75 19.89 11.73 -16.75
C ASP A 75 18.58 12.00 -16.00
N PHE A 76 17.93 13.12 -16.33
CA PHE A 76 16.62 13.45 -15.77
C PHE A 76 15.52 12.52 -16.26
N PHE A 77 15.61 12.03 -17.50
CA PHE A 77 14.73 10.98 -18.00
C PHE A 77 14.92 9.66 -17.23
N LEU A 78 16.15 9.25 -16.95
CA LEU A 78 16.47 8.04 -16.18
C LEU A 78 15.93 8.12 -14.75
N MET A 79 15.97 9.31 -14.16
CA MET A 79 15.38 9.56 -12.84
C MET A 79 13.85 9.54 -12.81
N SER A 80 13.16 9.43 -13.95
CA SER A 80 11.69 9.37 -13.98
C SER A 80 11.13 8.24 -13.12
N THR A 81 11.68 7.02 -13.19
CA THR A 81 11.21 5.90 -12.36
C THR A 81 11.43 6.14 -10.86
N MET A 82 12.52 6.83 -10.49
CA MET A 82 12.75 7.29 -9.12
C MET A 82 11.72 8.34 -8.72
N MET A 83 11.33 9.23 -9.63
CA MET A 83 10.31 10.26 -9.44
C MET A 83 8.88 9.69 -9.40
N LEU A 84 8.68 8.43 -9.79
CA LEU A 84 7.43 7.68 -9.55
C LEU A 84 7.44 6.99 -8.18
N VAL A 85 8.51 6.27 -7.84
CA VAL A 85 8.60 5.49 -6.59
C VAL A 85 8.86 6.37 -5.36
N GLY A 86 9.65 7.44 -5.53
CA GLY A 86 10.06 8.36 -4.47
C GLY A 86 8.90 9.01 -3.74
N PRO A 87 7.94 9.66 -4.43
CA PRO A 87 6.75 10.25 -3.79
C PRO A 87 5.92 9.23 -3.00
N VAL A 88 5.75 8.02 -3.52
CA VAL A 88 5.04 6.93 -2.81
C VAL A 88 5.81 6.53 -1.56
N GLY A 89 7.12 6.32 -1.67
CA GLY A 89 8.01 6.02 -0.54
C GLY A 89 8.00 7.11 0.52
N PHE A 90 7.96 8.37 0.11
CA PHE A 90 7.88 9.53 1.00
C PHE A 90 6.56 9.58 1.77
N VAL A 91 5.43 9.34 1.12
CA VAL A 91 4.13 9.23 1.79
C VAL A 91 4.11 8.07 2.79
N PHE A 92 4.72 6.92 2.44
CA PHE A 92 4.85 5.78 3.34
C PHE A 92 5.73 6.12 4.55
N PHE A 93 6.85 6.82 4.33
CA PHE A 93 7.71 7.32 5.40
C PHE A 93 6.98 8.30 6.33
N LEU A 94 6.24 9.27 5.79
CA LEU A 94 5.42 10.18 6.60
C LEU A 94 4.40 9.42 7.46
N SER A 95 3.82 8.33 6.94
CA SER A 95 2.89 7.50 7.72
C SER A 95 3.54 6.81 8.93
N LEU A 96 4.86 6.57 8.90
CA LEU A 96 5.60 6.03 10.04
C LEU A 96 5.70 7.05 11.18
N LEU A 97 5.76 8.33 10.86
CA LEU A 97 5.78 9.43 11.85
C LEU A 97 4.41 9.68 12.50
N ARG A 98 3.34 9.08 11.95
CA ARG A 98 1.96 9.18 12.43
C ARG A 98 1.51 10.62 12.74
N PRO A 99 1.66 11.56 11.78
CA PRO A 99 1.19 12.93 11.98
C PRO A 99 -0.34 12.93 12.20
N LYS A 100 -0.82 13.92 12.95
CA LYS A 100 -2.26 14.22 13.01
C LYS A 100 -2.64 14.83 11.67
N THR A 101 -3.60 14.24 10.97
CA THR A 101 -3.94 14.69 9.63
C THR A 101 -4.94 15.85 9.73
N PRO A 102 -4.61 17.04 9.20
CA PRO A 102 -5.53 18.17 9.19
C PRO A 102 -6.66 17.97 8.17
N VAL A 103 -6.44 17.05 7.23
CA VAL A 103 -7.40 16.61 6.24
C VAL A 103 -7.85 15.19 6.55
N ARG A 104 -9.03 14.86 6.05
CA ARG A 104 -9.63 13.54 6.17
C ARG A 104 -8.92 12.60 5.18
N ILE A 105 -8.41 11.47 5.66
CA ILE A 105 -7.70 10.49 4.83
C ILE A 105 -8.52 9.20 4.78
N SER A 106 -8.95 8.84 3.58
CA SER A 106 -9.86 7.70 3.33
C SER A 106 -11.03 7.68 4.33
N SER A 107 -11.26 6.59 5.05
CA SER A 107 -12.37 6.41 5.98
C SER A 107 -12.15 7.02 7.39
N GLU A 108 -11.05 7.75 7.63
CA GLU A 108 -10.75 8.31 8.95
C GLU A 108 -11.24 9.74 9.17
N PRO A 109 -11.66 10.12 10.39
CA PRO A 109 -12.09 11.48 10.69
C PRO A 109 -10.91 12.46 10.73
N ILE A 110 -11.21 13.74 10.52
CA ILE A 110 -10.25 14.85 10.60
C ILE A 110 -9.61 14.90 12.00
N GLY A 111 -8.30 15.09 12.08
CA GLY A 111 -7.56 15.19 13.34
C GLY A 111 -7.17 13.86 13.97
N SER A 112 -7.48 12.73 13.32
CA SER A 112 -7.01 11.42 13.74
C SER A 112 -5.50 11.24 13.44
N ARG A 113 -4.86 10.32 14.18
CA ARG A 113 -3.47 9.96 13.93
C ARG A 113 -3.41 9.03 12.73
N MET A 114 -2.59 9.38 11.74
CA MET A 114 -2.41 8.58 10.53
C MET A 114 -2.03 7.14 10.89
N LYS A 115 -2.77 6.17 10.34
CA LYS A 115 -2.41 4.76 10.38
C LYS A 115 -1.27 4.47 9.39
N PRO A 116 -0.56 3.33 9.55
CA PRO A 116 0.46 2.91 8.59
C PRO A 116 -0.11 2.91 7.16
N ALA A 117 0.63 3.45 6.19
CA ALA A 117 0.15 3.63 4.81
C ALA A 117 -0.37 2.34 4.16
N VAL A 118 0.23 1.20 4.51
CA VAL A 118 -0.20 -0.12 4.03
C VAL A 118 -1.62 -0.46 4.45
N PHE A 119 -2.10 0.02 5.60
CA PHE A 119 -3.48 -0.18 6.04
C PHE A 119 -4.47 0.47 5.07
N TYR A 120 -4.24 1.75 4.72
CA TYR A 120 -5.06 2.44 3.73
C TYR A 120 -4.92 1.80 2.35
N ALA A 121 -3.72 1.35 1.98
CA ALA A 121 -3.50 0.66 0.72
C ALA A 121 -4.36 -0.61 0.59
N ILE A 122 -4.40 -1.44 1.64
CA ILE A 122 -5.23 -2.64 1.67
C ILE A 122 -6.72 -2.28 1.64
N GLU A 123 -7.15 -1.31 2.46
CA GLU A 123 -8.54 -0.87 2.49
C GLU A 123 -9.03 -0.41 1.10
N ASP A 124 -8.25 0.46 0.46
CA ASP A 124 -8.61 1.08 -0.81
C ASP A 124 -8.59 0.04 -1.96
N VAL A 125 -7.52 -0.78 -2.04
CA VAL A 125 -7.37 -1.82 -3.08
C VAL A 125 -8.43 -2.92 -2.94
N ALA A 126 -8.67 -3.41 -1.72
CA ALA A 126 -9.68 -4.45 -1.48
C ALA A 126 -11.10 -3.96 -1.75
N ALA A 127 -11.40 -2.71 -1.41
CA ALA A 127 -12.70 -2.13 -1.68
C ALA A 127 -12.91 -1.90 -3.18
N VAL A 128 -11.96 -1.27 -3.87
CA VAL A 128 -12.15 -0.78 -5.25
C VAL A 128 -11.76 -1.81 -6.30
N ASP A 129 -10.58 -2.42 -6.19
CA ASP A 129 -10.03 -3.28 -7.25
C ASP A 129 -10.65 -4.67 -7.16
N PHE A 130 -10.72 -5.23 -5.95
CA PHE A 130 -11.37 -6.51 -5.67
C PHE A 130 -12.90 -6.41 -5.49
N LYS A 131 -13.47 -5.22 -5.66
CA LYS A 131 -14.93 -4.95 -5.65
C LYS A 131 -15.67 -5.33 -4.36
N HIS A 132 -15.00 -5.40 -3.20
CA HIS A 132 -15.71 -5.68 -1.93
C HIS A 132 -16.50 -4.48 -1.39
N GLY A 133 -16.24 -3.27 -1.88
CA GLY A 133 -17.02 -2.06 -1.59
C GLY A 133 -17.01 -1.60 -0.13
N ARG A 134 -17.97 -0.72 0.21
CA ARG A 134 -18.09 -0.08 1.53
C ARG A 134 -18.41 -1.08 2.65
N ALA A 135 -18.97 -2.25 2.34
CA ALA A 135 -19.17 -3.31 3.32
C ALA A 135 -17.84 -3.80 3.90
N TYR A 136 -16.83 -3.97 3.04
CA TYR A 136 -15.48 -4.32 3.47
C TYR A 136 -14.81 -3.22 4.27
N ARG A 137 -14.91 -1.96 3.83
CA ARG A 137 -14.39 -0.81 4.60
C ARG A 137 -15.03 -0.71 5.98
N ARG A 138 -16.34 -0.95 6.06
CA ARG A 138 -17.05 -0.98 7.35
C ARG A 138 -16.60 -2.15 8.20
N ALA A 139 -16.42 -3.34 7.63
CA ALA A 139 -15.86 -4.48 8.37
C ALA A 139 -14.44 -4.18 8.88
N MET A 140 -13.62 -3.51 8.05
CA MET A 140 -12.26 -2.99 8.34
C MET A 140 -12.22 -1.81 9.32
N HIS A 141 -13.35 -1.19 9.66
CA HIS A 141 -13.42 -0.07 10.62
C HIS A 141 -14.33 -0.34 11.83
N ASP A 142 -15.26 -1.29 11.73
CA ASP A 142 -16.22 -1.61 12.78
C ASP A 142 -15.50 -2.13 14.02
N ARG A 143 -15.87 -1.57 15.16
CA ARG A 143 -15.28 -1.84 16.47
C ARG A 143 -15.42 -3.29 16.90
N ARG A 144 -16.33 -4.11 16.35
CA ARG A 144 -16.42 -5.55 16.72
C ARG A 144 -15.50 -6.47 15.90
N VAL A 145 -15.29 -6.16 14.62
CA VAL A 145 -14.45 -6.97 13.71
C VAL A 145 -13.02 -6.40 13.62
N THR A 146 -12.87 -5.08 13.71
CA THR A 146 -11.59 -4.36 13.60
C THR A 146 -11.02 -3.91 14.92
N SER A 147 -11.84 -3.64 15.94
CA SER A 147 -11.26 -3.74 17.28
C SER A 147 -10.84 -5.16 17.59
N SER A 148 -11.14 -6.17 16.75
CA SER A 148 -10.51 -7.48 16.79
C SER A 148 -9.16 -7.55 16.02
N LEU A 149 -9.03 -6.85 14.87
CA LEU A 149 -7.82 -6.91 14.00
C LEU A 149 -6.79 -5.79 14.27
N TYR A 150 -7.13 -4.51 14.09
CA TYR A 150 -6.15 -3.42 14.31
C TYR A 150 -6.02 -3.02 15.79
N HIS A 151 -7.09 -3.14 16.59
CA HIS A 151 -7.04 -2.85 18.03
C HIS A 151 -7.07 -4.07 18.96
N ALA A 152 -7.47 -5.30 18.57
CA ALA A 152 -7.37 -6.47 19.46
C ALA A 152 -6.25 -7.43 19.13
N SER A 153 -5.72 -7.49 17.90
CA SER A 153 -4.56 -8.33 17.63
C SER A 153 -3.30 -7.45 17.51
N PRO A 154 -2.53 -7.29 18.61
CA PRO A 154 -1.17 -6.76 18.57
C PRO A 154 -0.32 -7.28 17.39
N PRO A 155 -0.37 -8.56 16.99
CA PRO A 155 0.41 -9.05 15.84
C PRO A 155 0.00 -8.43 14.51
N PHE A 156 -1.28 -8.15 14.26
CA PHE A 156 -1.73 -7.55 13.00
C PHE A 156 -1.29 -6.08 12.88
N ARG A 157 -1.35 -5.32 13.99
CA ARG A 157 -0.82 -3.95 14.02
C ARG A 157 0.68 -3.92 13.75
N GLN A 158 1.43 -4.86 14.34
CA GLN A 158 2.85 -5.01 14.06
C GLN A 158 3.12 -5.38 12.60
N LEU A 159 2.30 -6.26 12.01
CA LEU A 159 2.41 -6.62 10.60
C LEU A 159 2.21 -5.40 9.68
N MET A 160 1.19 -4.58 9.92
CA MET A 160 0.95 -3.36 9.14
C MET A 160 2.12 -2.37 9.24
N GLN A 161 2.72 -2.23 10.42
CA GLN A 161 3.92 -1.40 10.61
C GLN A 161 5.14 -2.00 9.89
N GLN A 162 5.38 -3.30 10.04
CA GLN A 162 6.49 -4.00 9.38
C GLN A 162 6.41 -3.90 7.87
N LEU A 163 5.23 -4.06 7.28
CA LEU A 163 5.01 -3.87 5.86
C LEU A 163 5.25 -2.42 5.44
N THR A 164 4.79 -1.45 6.23
CA THR A 164 5.03 -0.03 5.90
C THR A 164 6.51 0.30 5.91
N VAL A 165 7.26 -0.16 6.93
CA VAL A 165 8.73 -0.01 6.99
C VAL A 165 9.39 -0.71 5.80
N TYR A 166 8.98 -1.94 5.49
CA TYR A 166 9.52 -2.70 4.36
C TYR A 166 9.38 -1.93 3.04
N TRP A 167 8.20 -1.40 2.75
CA TRP A 167 7.96 -0.62 1.53
C TRP A 167 8.70 0.71 1.52
N THR A 168 8.84 1.38 2.67
CA THR A 168 9.68 2.59 2.79
C THR A 168 11.15 2.27 2.50
N VAL A 169 11.70 1.22 3.11
CA VAL A 169 13.09 0.81 2.88
C VAL A 169 13.29 0.37 1.44
N ALA A 170 12.37 -0.42 0.88
CA ALA A 170 12.42 -0.85 -0.52
C ALA A 170 12.42 0.35 -1.48
N ALA A 171 11.62 1.38 -1.21
CA ALA A 171 11.60 2.60 -2.00
C ALA A 171 12.92 3.39 -1.88
N VAL A 172 13.47 3.54 -0.67
CA VAL A 172 14.75 4.24 -0.46
C VAL A 172 15.90 3.51 -1.16
N VAL A 173 15.97 2.18 -1.04
CA VAL A 173 16.97 1.35 -1.72
C VAL A 173 16.83 1.50 -3.23
N TYR A 174 15.61 1.46 -3.76
CA TYR A 174 15.36 1.67 -5.19
C TYR A 174 15.86 3.04 -5.66
N CYS A 175 15.48 4.12 -4.97
CA CYS A 175 15.91 5.48 -5.30
C CYS A 175 17.44 5.62 -5.23
N GLY A 176 18.07 5.03 -4.22
CA GLY A 176 19.54 5.05 -4.07
C GLY A 176 20.26 4.32 -5.21
N ILE A 177 19.80 3.13 -5.59
CA ILE A 177 20.40 2.36 -6.70
C ILE A 177 20.19 3.11 -8.03
N THR A 178 18.98 3.63 -8.28
CA THR A 178 18.69 4.39 -9.50
C THR A 178 19.58 5.63 -9.61
N ALA A 179 19.76 6.39 -8.53
CA ALA A 179 20.65 7.55 -8.52
C ALA A 179 22.12 7.17 -8.74
N ALA A 180 22.60 6.11 -8.07
CA ALA A 180 23.97 5.62 -8.22
C ALA A 180 24.28 5.16 -9.65
N VAL A 181 23.34 4.45 -10.29
CA VAL A 181 23.52 3.99 -11.68
C VAL A 181 23.43 5.16 -12.66
N THR A 182 22.50 6.10 -12.43
CA THR A 182 22.35 7.27 -13.31
C THR A 182 23.62 8.12 -13.33
N TRP A 183 24.27 8.34 -12.18
CA TRP A 183 25.48 9.17 -12.11
C TRP A 183 26.79 8.40 -12.34
N GLY A 184 26.80 7.09 -12.09
CA GLY A 184 28.02 6.28 -12.12
C GLY A 184 28.26 5.47 -13.40
N SER A 185 27.28 5.41 -14.31
CA SER A 185 27.34 4.53 -15.48
C SER A 185 27.17 5.26 -16.82
N PRO A 186 27.71 4.72 -17.92
CA PRO A 186 27.47 5.27 -19.24
C PRO A 186 25.99 5.16 -19.62
N LEU A 187 25.50 6.16 -20.35
CA LEU A 187 24.08 6.35 -20.66
C LEU A 187 23.39 5.11 -21.25
N GLN A 188 24.07 4.41 -22.16
CA GLN A 188 23.53 3.23 -22.84
C GLN A 188 23.24 2.08 -21.85
N PHE A 189 24.12 1.89 -20.87
CA PHE A 189 23.92 0.91 -19.81
C PHE A 189 22.82 1.35 -18.84
N ALA A 190 22.87 2.63 -18.41
CA ALA A 190 21.90 3.17 -17.47
C ALA A 190 20.46 3.06 -17.99
N PHE A 191 20.23 3.28 -19.30
CA PHE A 191 18.91 3.12 -19.92
C PHE A 191 18.35 1.70 -19.80
N GLY A 192 19.13 0.69 -20.18
CA GLY A 192 18.69 -0.70 -20.08
C GLY A 192 18.52 -1.13 -18.61
N TRP A 193 19.44 -0.70 -17.76
CA TRP A 193 19.43 -1.06 -16.35
C TRP A 193 18.24 -0.46 -15.60
N VAL A 194 17.95 0.83 -15.72
CA VAL A 194 16.87 1.49 -14.95
C VAL A 194 15.50 0.87 -15.27
N LEU A 195 15.25 0.54 -16.53
CA LEU A 195 14.00 -0.13 -16.91
C LEU A 195 13.94 -1.57 -16.38
N GLY A 196 15.02 -2.34 -16.49
CA GLY A 196 15.10 -3.70 -15.93
C GLY A 196 15.01 -3.73 -14.41
N GLN A 197 15.67 -2.79 -13.74
CA GLN A 197 15.68 -2.61 -12.30
C GLN A 197 14.27 -2.37 -11.77
N PHE A 198 13.43 -1.60 -12.47
CA PHE A 198 12.05 -1.35 -12.06
C PHE A 198 11.25 -2.66 -11.93
N PHE A 199 11.28 -3.51 -12.97
CA PHE A 199 10.58 -4.79 -12.94
C PHE A 199 11.19 -5.79 -11.95
N LEU A 200 12.53 -5.84 -11.87
CA LEU A 200 13.22 -6.68 -10.88
C LEU A 200 12.86 -6.27 -9.46
N TRP A 201 12.85 -4.97 -9.17
CA TRP A 201 12.48 -4.43 -7.87
C TRP A 201 11.02 -4.72 -7.53
N ILE A 202 10.08 -4.58 -8.47
CA ILE A 202 8.68 -4.97 -8.26
C ILE A 202 8.58 -6.46 -7.91
N GLY A 203 9.25 -7.33 -8.67
CA GLY A 203 9.21 -8.78 -8.46
C GLY A 203 9.78 -9.19 -7.10
N VAL A 204 10.97 -8.69 -6.76
CA VAL A 204 11.63 -8.95 -5.48
C VAL A 204 10.80 -8.38 -4.33
N SER A 205 10.31 -7.14 -4.48
CA SER A 205 9.51 -6.47 -3.45
C SER A 205 8.20 -7.22 -3.19
N ALA A 206 7.54 -7.69 -4.24
CA ALA A 206 6.32 -8.49 -4.15
C ALA A 206 6.57 -9.83 -3.44
N ALA A 207 7.65 -10.55 -3.80
CA ALA A 207 8.02 -11.80 -3.16
C ALA A 207 8.27 -11.62 -1.65
N GLY A 208 9.05 -10.60 -1.28
CA GLY A 208 9.31 -10.29 0.13
C GLY A 208 8.04 -9.86 0.88
N CYS A 209 7.15 -9.09 0.24
CA CYS A 209 5.85 -8.73 0.81
C CYS A 209 5.00 -9.98 1.11
N VAL A 210 4.87 -10.90 0.14
CA VAL A 210 4.14 -12.16 0.32
C VAL A 210 4.71 -12.98 1.48
N TRP A 211 6.03 -13.03 1.61
CA TRP A 211 6.68 -13.75 2.70
C TRP A 211 6.38 -13.11 4.07
N ILE A 212 6.49 -11.78 4.19
CA ILE A 212 6.18 -11.05 5.42
C ILE A 212 4.70 -11.24 5.81
N VAL A 213 3.78 -11.13 4.85
CA VAL A 213 2.34 -11.32 5.07
C VAL A 213 2.05 -12.74 5.56
N LYS A 214 2.57 -13.78 4.89
CA LYS A 214 2.37 -15.19 5.31
C LYS A 214 2.87 -15.42 6.73
N ARG A 215 4.04 -14.88 7.07
CA ARG A 215 4.61 -14.99 8.42
C ARG A 215 3.77 -14.24 9.45
N GLY A 216 3.31 -13.03 9.13
CA GLY A 216 2.47 -12.21 10.00
C GLY A 216 1.11 -12.84 10.28
N MET A 217 0.44 -13.35 9.24
CA MET A 217 -0.82 -14.06 9.37
C MET A 217 -0.71 -15.35 10.17
N ARG A 218 0.42 -16.08 10.06
CA ARG A 218 0.67 -17.25 10.90
C ARG A 218 0.75 -16.88 12.38
N ARG A 219 1.50 -15.83 12.71
CA ARG A 219 1.59 -15.30 14.09
C ARG A 219 0.24 -14.85 14.63
N GLU A 220 -0.57 -14.21 13.78
CA GLU A 220 -1.92 -13.82 14.17
C GLU A 220 -2.81 -15.04 14.45
N ARG A 221 -2.76 -16.07 13.60
CA ARG A 221 -3.50 -17.33 13.83
C ARG A 221 -3.07 -18.02 15.12
N GLU A 222 -1.77 -18.08 15.40
CA GLU A 222 -1.22 -18.63 16.64
C GLU A 222 -1.74 -17.86 17.86
N TRP A 223 -1.67 -16.52 17.83
CA TRP A 223 -2.19 -15.66 18.89
C TRP A 223 -3.69 -15.88 19.14
N TRP A 224 -4.51 -15.99 18.10
CA TRP A 224 -5.94 -16.27 18.25
C TRP A 224 -6.22 -17.66 18.84
N ASN A 225 -5.40 -18.66 18.52
CA ASN A 225 -5.53 -19.99 19.10
C ASN A 225 -5.21 -19.99 20.60
N GLU A 226 -4.18 -19.25 21.02
CA GLU A 226 -3.83 -19.09 22.44
C GLU A 226 -4.95 -18.39 23.22
N GLN A 227 -5.56 -17.35 22.65
CA GLN A 227 -6.64 -16.62 23.30
C GLN A 227 -7.90 -17.48 23.45
N LYS A 228 -8.22 -18.33 22.45
CA LYS A 228 -9.30 -19.32 22.58
C LYS A 228 -9.03 -20.31 23.70
N TRP A 229 -7.80 -20.82 23.81
CA TRP A 229 -7.41 -21.71 24.91
C TRP A 229 -7.58 -21.06 26.29
N LYS A 230 -7.13 -19.81 26.46
CA LYS A 230 -7.32 -19.06 27.73
C LYS A 230 -8.79 -18.80 28.05
N GLY A 231 -9.62 -18.57 27.03
CA GLY A 231 -11.08 -18.42 27.20
C GLY A 231 -11.78 -19.72 27.60
N THR A 232 -11.30 -20.87 27.12
CA THR A 232 -11.85 -22.19 27.45
C THR A 232 -11.35 -22.73 28.81
N SER A 233 -10.11 -22.44 29.20
CA SER A 233 -9.54 -22.85 30.50
C SER A 233 -10.02 -22.01 31.70
N GLY A 234 -10.86 -20.99 31.47
CA GLY A 234 -11.44 -20.13 32.50
C GLY A 234 -12.72 -20.66 33.15
N TYR A 235 -13.23 -21.82 32.73
CA TYR A 235 -14.30 -22.50 33.46
C TYR A 235 -13.68 -23.40 34.53
N PRO A 236 -13.97 -23.19 35.83
CA PRO A 236 -13.78 -24.26 36.78
C PRO A 236 -14.68 -25.41 36.32
N THR A 237 -14.08 -26.56 36.04
CA THR A 237 -14.81 -27.81 36.03
C THR A 237 -15.29 -28.05 37.46
N THR A 238 -16.42 -27.46 37.82
CA THR A 238 -17.15 -27.85 39.03
C THR A 238 -17.69 -29.25 38.77
N GLY A 239 -16.81 -30.23 39.01
CA GLY A 239 -17.17 -31.63 39.14
C GLY A 239 -17.94 -31.78 40.44
N GLU A 240 -19.23 -31.45 40.41
CA GLU A 240 -20.17 -31.83 41.45
C GLU A 240 -21.47 -32.30 40.80
N GLN A 241 -21.37 -33.40 40.06
CA GLN A 241 -22.51 -34.24 39.76
C GLN A 241 -22.67 -35.28 40.87
N ARG A 242 -23.68 -35.04 41.71
CA ARG A 242 -24.64 -36.05 42.22
C ARG A 242 -24.03 -37.36 42.71
N ALA A 243 -23.68 -37.41 43.99
CA ALA A 243 -23.76 -38.63 44.78
C ALA A 243 -24.62 -38.34 46.03
N GLY A 244 -25.90 -38.69 45.95
CA GLY A 244 -26.88 -38.47 47.00
C GLY A 244 -28.22 -39.07 46.57
N GLY A 245 -28.21 -40.40 46.43
CA GLY A 245 -29.39 -41.19 46.09
C GLY A 245 -30.46 -41.10 47.17
N LYS A 246 -31.72 -41.17 46.73
CA LYS A 246 -32.87 -41.45 47.58
C LYS A 246 -32.82 -42.93 48.00
N ALA A 247 -32.90 -43.19 49.30
CA ALA A 247 -33.75 -44.21 49.95
C ALA A 247 -33.50 -44.14 51.46
#